data_AF-A0A916E721-F1
#
_entry.id   AF-A0A916E721-F1
#
_cell.length_a   1.000
_cell.length_b   1.000
_cell.length_c   1.000
_cell.angle_alpha   90.00
_cell.angle_beta   90.00
_cell.angle_gamma   90.00
#
_symmetry.space_group_name_H-M   'P 1'
#
loop_
_entity.id
_entity.type
_entity.pdbx_description
1 polymer ?
#
loop_
_entity_poly.entity_id
_entity_poly.type
_entity_poly.pdbx_seq_one_letter_code
_entity_poly.pdbx_strand_id
1 'polypeptide(L)'
;MQLSKLIFPAALIIFNHVILTNCGLFGGSDLYSFFSGDKLYFFRSIKYNFFYVDLAGVSLDTDTVIDKSKWIDLTEVKPQPDTSAREPLLDKANENLILLDYTDDGVDAYTFHITLNIWETRPFKVKNKVSIGIGVWVSDEKTGISYLFDEIDKEMTILDSINLTLTKSISTADNLFVEGFVMDNFVQVLSNGQILFIGGGSGSIKDSMNNILMYDTLTDTWQMMNATGETPEGRLGHTAVSISDGRIIVFGGISNSLPASPQLSILDTSKTPYEWSTPTVENPFGPFTFSGHIAVMVKDYMIIAFGINTTETIPSLIDNKNIYKLDTRDPLKYKWSFLSGFDDRTDFSNSSLNIYKPTNSTPIQASVDSAFRLGTRNIVIIVFAVIVFICISIFVFYKAKQHRSKNTNQRNISSSENISSNDELKA
;
A
#
# COMPACT_ATOMS: atom_id res chain seq x y z
N MET A 1 -0.79 -35.14 38.51
CA MET A 1 -1.69 -34.06 38.06
C MET A 1 -0.83 -32.88 37.66
N GLN A 2 -0.67 -32.67 36.36
CA GLN A 2 0.21 -31.65 35.77
C GLN A 2 -0.34 -30.24 36.00
N LEU A 3 0.44 -29.41 36.68
CA LEU A 3 0.44 -27.97 36.40
C LEU A 3 1.27 -27.75 35.14
N SER A 4 0.62 -27.34 34.05
CA SER A 4 1.32 -26.82 32.87
C SER A 4 0.64 -25.56 32.35
N LYS A 5 1.28 -24.44 32.67
CA LYS A 5 1.60 -23.33 31.75
C LYS A 5 0.44 -22.75 30.92
N LEU A 6 -0.19 -21.70 31.44
CA LEU A 6 -0.54 -20.55 30.60
C LEU A 6 0.58 -19.51 30.75
N ILE A 7 1.59 -19.66 29.89
CA ILE A 7 2.49 -18.56 29.56
C ILE A 7 1.80 -17.88 28.38
N PHE A 8 1.34 -16.65 28.55
CA PHE A 8 1.06 -15.75 27.44
C PHE A 8 2.38 -15.12 27.00
N PRO A 9 2.87 -15.34 25.77
CA PRO A 9 3.77 -14.40 25.15
C PRO A 9 3.06 -13.66 24.00
N ALA A 10 3.29 -12.34 24.00
CA ALA A 10 3.17 -11.42 22.87
C ALA A 10 1.76 -11.22 22.26
N ALA A 11 1.04 -10.24 22.79
CA ALA A 11 0.20 -9.40 21.94
C ALA A 11 1.13 -8.60 21.00
N LEU A 12 1.51 -9.17 19.88
CA LEU A 12 1.98 -8.41 18.72
C LEU A 12 0.72 -8.03 17.92
N ILE A 13 -0.01 -7.04 18.40
CA ILE A 13 -1.04 -6.38 17.60
C ILE A 13 -0.30 -5.35 16.75
N ILE A 14 0.07 -5.72 15.53
CA ILE A 14 0.48 -4.77 14.49
C ILE A 14 -0.45 -5.00 13.32
N PHE A 15 -1.54 -4.24 13.28
CA PHE A 15 -2.34 -4.03 12.07
C PHE A 15 -2.27 -2.55 11.73
N ASN A 16 -1.13 -2.14 11.19
CA ASN A 16 -1.02 -0.88 10.46
C ASN A 16 -1.27 -1.23 8.99
N HIS A 17 -2.52 -1.38 8.57
CA HIS A 17 -2.83 -1.47 7.14
C HIS A 17 -2.73 -0.08 6.55
N VAL A 18 -1.64 0.18 5.84
CA VAL A 18 -1.45 1.42 5.12
C VAL A 18 -1.92 1.13 3.71
N ILE A 19 -3.11 1.62 3.42
CA ILE A 19 -3.71 1.51 2.10
C ILE A 19 -3.26 2.74 1.34
N LEU A 20 -2.44 2.54 0.29
CA LEU A 20 -2.30 3.53 -0.76
C LEU A 20 -3.69 3.68 -1.40
N THR A 21 -4.39 4.75 -1.06
CA THR A 21 -5.65 5.07 -1.72
C THR A 21 -5.40 6.10 -2.79
N ASN A 22 -5.68 5.69 -4.03
CA ASN A 22 -5.80 6.60 -5.15
C ASN A 22 -7.28 7.02 -5.28
N CYS A 23 -7.47 8.27 -5.68
CA CYS A 23 -8.72 8.72 -6.25
C CYS A 23 -8.39 9.73 -7.35
N GLY A 24 -8.20 9.23 -8.56
CA GLY A 24 -8.05 10.06 -9.75
C GLY A 24 -9.37 10.72 -10.09
N LEU A 25 -9.36 12.03 -10.24
CA LEU A 25 -10.40 12.77 -10.96
C LEU A 25 -9.86 13.12 -12.35
N PHE A 26 -10.75 13.02 -13.34
CA PHE A 26 -10.66 13.64 -14.66
C PHE A 26 -9.60 14.75 -14.75
N GLY A 27 -8.48 14.48 -15.44
CA GLY A 27 -7.59 15.54 -15.90
C GLY A 27 -6.57 16.08 -14.89
N GLY A 28 -6.23 15.36 -13.81
CA GLY A 28 -4.85 15.41 -13.30
C GLY A 28 -4.61 16.03 -11.92
N SER A 29 -5.12 15.42 -10.86
CA SER A 29 -4.53 15.59 -9.52
C SER A 29 -4.46 14.27 -8.77
N ASP A 30 -3.59 13.37 -9.23
CA ASP A 30 -3.28 12.11 -8.56
C ASP A 30 -2.55 12.42 -7.25
N LEU A 31 -3.31 12.66 -6.18
CA LEU A 31 -2.78 12.75 -4.83
C LEU A 31 -2.93 11.38 -4.19
N TYR A 32 -1.85 10.90 -3.61
CA TYR A 32 -1.74 9.63 -2.93
C TYR A 32 -1.56 9.90 -1.44
N SER A 33 -2.14 9.04 -0.60
CA SER A 33 -1.85 9.05 0.83
C SER A 33 -1.47 7.70 1.34
N PHE A 34 -0.60 7.74 2.35
CA PHE A 34 -0.23 6.56 3.11
C PHE A 34 0.12 6.98 4.54
N PHE A 35 -0.15 6.11 5.50
CA PHE A 35 0.25 6.28 6.88
C PHE A 35 1.54 5.49 7.12
N SER A 36 2.47 5.94 7.95
CA SER A 36 3.65 5.14 8.32
C SER A 36 4.26 5.63 9.62
N GLY A 37 4.51 4.72 10.55
CA GLY A 37 4.85 5.07 11.93
C GLY A 37 3.74 5.92 12.55
N ASP A 38 4.04 7.18 12.85
CA ASP A 38 3.09 8.18 13.35
C ASP A 38 2.87 9.33 12.34
N LYS A 39 3.10 9.10 11.05
CA LYS A 39 3.04 10.15 10.03
C LYS A 39 2.05 9.81 8.94
N LEU A 40 1.20 10.77 8.60
CA LEU A 40 0.26 10.67 7.49
C LEU A 40 0.82 11.43 6.29
N TYR A 41 1.29 10.71 5.29
CA TYR A 41 1.94 11.25 4.09
C TYR A 41 0.92 11.54 2.99
N PHE A 42 1.24 12.57 2.22
CA PHE A 42 0.52 13.02 1.04
C PHE A 42 1.54 13.27 -0.07
N PHE A 43 1.32 12.66 -1.24
CA PHE A 43 2.25 12.71 -2.36
C PHE A 43 1.46 12.92 -3.65
N ARG A 44 1.78 13.96 -4.43
CA ARG A 44 1.27 14.11 -5.80
C ARG A 44 2.36 13.89 -6.83
N SER A 45 3.52 14.44 -6.56
CA SER A 45 4.70 14.28 -7.38
C SER A 45 5.92 14.69 -6.58
N ILE A 46 7.09 14.36 -7.11
CA ILE A 46 8.35 14.79 -6.53
C ILE A 46 8.45 16.32 -6.52
N LYS A 47 8.04 16.99 -7.61
CA LYS A 47 8.19 18.44 -7.80
C LYS A 47 7.07 19.25 -7.13
N TYR A 48 5.96 18.63 -6.75
CA TYR A 48 4.76 19.29 -6.23
C TYR A 48 4.06 18.43 -5.17
N ASN A 49 3.69 19.04 -4.04
CA ASN A 49 2.92 18.42 -2.96
C ASN A 49 3.44 17.05 -2.51
N PHE A 50 4.63 17.03 -1.91
CA PHE A 50 5.08 15.91 -1.09
C PHE A 50 5.26 16.39 0.34
N PHE A 51 4.41 15.94 1.27
CA PHE A 51 4.44 16.37 2.67
C PHE A 51 3.83 15.30 3.57
N TYR A 52 3.93 15.48 4.89
CA TYR A 52 3.20 14.65 5.84
C TYR A 52 2.66 15.48 7.01
N VAL A 53 1.66 14.93 7.70
CA VAL A 53 1.16 15.41 8.98
C VAL A 53 1.70 14.50 10.08
N ASP A 54 2.44 15.09 11.03
CA ASP A 54 2.99 14.40 12.19
C ASP A 54 1.92 14.17 13.27
N LEU A 55 1.50 12.91 13.41
CA LEU A 55 0.53 12.46 14.39
C LEU A 55 1.18 11.98 15.69
N ALA A 56 2.50 12.13 15.86
CA ALA A 56 3.17 11.73 17.09
C ALA A 56 2.60 12.51 18.29
N GLY A 57 2.10 11.76 19.28
CA GLY A 57 1.45 12.32 20.48
C GLY A 57 0.04 12.89 20.24
N VAL A 58 -0.52 12.76 19.03
CA VAL A 58 -1.88 13.22 18.72
C VAL A 58 -2.89 12.11 19.06
N SER A 59 -3.87 12.42 19.91
CA SER A 59 -5.00 11.52 20.16
C SER A 59 -6.13 11.78 19.16
N LEU A 60 -6.42 10.76 18.34
CA LEU A 60 -7.53 10.80 17.39
C LEU A 60 -8.90 10.63 18.08
N ASP A 61 -8.97 10.31 19.37
CA ASP A 61 -10.23 10.17 20.11
C ASP A 61 -10.86 11.49 20.53
N THR A 62 -10.12 12.59 20.39
CA THR A 62 -10.58 13.93 20.76
C THR A 62 -10.93 14.75 19.52
N ASP A 63 -11.82 15.73 19.64
CA ASP A 63 -12.09 16.69 18.55
C ASP A 63 -10.99 17.79 18.44
N THR A 64 -9.78 17.51 18.94
CA THR A 64 -8.65 18.42 18.85
C THR A 64 -8.20 18.55 17.40
N VAL A 65 -8.25 19.78 16.89
CA VAL A 65 -7.76 20.11 15.55
C VAL A 65 -6.23 20.09 15.55
N ILE A 66 -5.65 19.42 14.57
CA ILE A 66 -4.20 19.36 14.39
C ILE A 66 -3.70 20.73 13.92
N ASP A 67 -2.69 21.25 14.61
CA ASP A 67 -2.07 22.52 14.27
C ASP A 67 -1.26 22.43 12.97
N LYS A 68 -1.22 23.53 12.21
CA LYS A 68 -0.45 23.64 10.96
C LYS A 68 1.04 23.36 11.17
N SER A 69 1.60 23.54 12.37
CA SER A 69 2.99 23.23 12.71
C SER A 69 3.33 21.74 12.61
N LYS A 70 2.33 20.86 12.64
CA LYS A 70 2.49 19.41 12.45
C LYS A 70 2.58 19.01 10.98
N TRP A 71 2.34 19.93 10.04
CA TRP A 71 2.49 19.68 8.61
C TRP A 71 3.93 19.95 8.20
N ILE A 72 4.58 18.96 7.59
CA ILE A 72 5.98 18.98 7.22
C ILE A 72 6.12 18.79 5.72
N ASP A 73 6.63 19.81 5.04
CA ASP A 73 6.91 19.74 3.60
C ASP A 73 8.20 18.96 3.31
N LEU A 74 8.10 18.02 2.38
CA LEU A 74 9.18 17.20 1.84
C LEU A 74 9.51 17.53 0.38
N THR A 75 8.75 18.42 -0.25
CA THR A 75 8.89 18.78 -1.68
C THR A 75 10.28 19.33 -2.01
N GLU A 76 10.92 20.00 -1.04
CA GLU A 76 12.21 20.67 -1.21
C GLU A 76 13.41 19.88 -0.68
N VAL A 77 13.19 18.66 -0.17
CA VAL A 77 14.28 17.80 0.33
C VAL A 77 15.27 17.48 -0.80
N LYS A 78 16.55 17.73 -0.55
CA LYS A 78 17.66 17.45 -1.48
C LYS A 78 18.60 16.35 -0.93
N PRO A 79 19.24 15.55 -1.79
CA PRO A 79 19.07 15.52 -3.25
C PRO A 79 17.68 15.02 -3.65
N GLN A 80 17.24 15.38 -4.85
CA GLN A 80 15.93 14.99 -5.39
C GLN A 80 16.17 14.45 -6.80
N PRO A 81 15.56 13.31 -7.17
CA PRO A 81 15.71 12.77 -8.50
C PRO A 81 15.04 13.67 -9.54
N ASP A 82 15.64 13.76 -10.72
CA ASP A 82 15.02 14.43 -11.87
C ASP A 82 14.26 13.40 -12.70
N THR A 83 13.01 13.18 -12.31
CA THR A 83 12.12 12.20 -12.93
C THR A 83 10.72 12.79 -13.09
N SER A 84 9.97 12.21 -14.03
CA SER A 84 8.55 12.51 -14.23
C SER A 84 7.61 11.54 -13.50
N ALA A 85 8.17 10.53 -12.81
CA ALA A 85 7.41 9.51 -12.10
C ALA A 85 6.45 10.12 -11.05
N ARG A 86 5.22 9.61 -11.06
CA ARG A 86 4.11 10.17 -10.25
C ARG A 86 3.46 9.18 -9.30
N GLU A 87 3.62 7.89 -9.52
CA GLU A 87 2.85 6.89 -8.79
C GLU A 87 3.71 6.26 -7.68
N PRO A 88 3.47 6.60 -6.41
CA PRO A 88 4.17 6.00 -5.28
C PRO A 88 3.73 4.56 -5.04
N LEU A 89 4.71 3.69 -4.94
CA LEU A 89 4.56 2.32 -4.46
C LEU A 89 5.20 2.21 -3.07
N LEU A 90 4.58 1.42 -2.19
CA LEU A 90 5.11 1.21 -0.85
C LEU A 90 5.94 -0.07 -0.79
N ASP A 91 7.18 0.09 -0.35
CA ASP A 91 8.03 -1.00 0.11
C ASP A 91 8.17 -0.86 1.63
N LYS A 92 7.18 -1.40 2.34
CA LYS A 92 7.14 -1.31 3.80
C LYS A 92 8.20 -2.15 4.48
N ALA A 93 8.60 -3.28 3.88
CA ALA A 93 9.67 -4.12 4.42
C ALA A 93 10.95 -3.30 4.65
N ASN A 94 11.18 -2.28 3.82
CA ASN A 94 12.32 -1.38 3.94
C ASN A 94 11.97 0.07 4.34
N GLU A 95 10.70 0.36 4.68
CA GLU A 95 10.19 1.71 4.97
C GLU A 95 10.52 2.73 3.87
N ASN A 96 10.23 2.34 2.62
CA ASN A 96 10.55 3.09 1.43
C ASN A 96 9.31 3.44 0.61
N LEU A 97 9.39 4.59 -0.07
CA LEU A 97 8.56 4.92 -1.21
C LEU A 97 9.36 4.62 -2.48
N ILE A 98 8.77 3.91 -3.43
CA ILE A 98 9.36 3.63 -4.73
C ILE A 98 8.55 4.33 -5.80
N LEU A 99 9.25 5.01 -6.71
CA LEU A 99 8.66 5.61 -7.91
C LEU A 99 9.27 4.95 -9.14
N LEU A 100 8.42 4.44 -10.01
CA LEU A 100 8.84 3.85 -11.28
C LEU A 100 8.86 4.91 -12.38
N ASP A 101 9.98 5.01 -13.09
CA ASP A 101 10.14 5.85 -14.27
C ASP A 101 10.54 4.99 -15.47
N TYR A 102 10.01 5.35 -16.63
CA TYR A 102 10.18 4.58 -17.84
C TYR A 102 11.23 5.23 -18.72
N THR A 103 12.28 4.49 -19.03
CA THR A 103 13.40 4.96 -19.82
C THR A 103 13.60 4.05 -21.03
N ASP A 104 14.30 4.55 -22.05
CA ASP A 104 14.57 3.77 -23.27
C ASP A 104 15.29 2.43 -23.00
N ASP A 105 16.03 2.33 -21.90
CA ASP A 105 16.80 1.16 -21.52
C ASP A 105 16.09 0.23 -20.51
N GLY A 106 14.94 0.62 -19.94
CA GLY A 106 14.15 -0.22 -19.02
C GLY A 106 13.27 0.60 -18.07
N VAL A 107 13.11 0.10 -16.84
CA VAL A 107 12.37 0.80 -15.78
C VAL A 107 13.33 1.15 -14.66
N ASP A 108 13.38 2.42 -14.29
CA ASP A 108 14.14 2.95 -13.16
C ASP A 108 13.24 3.04 -11.92
N ALA A 109 13.75 2.59 -10.78
CA ALA A 109 13.11 2.68 -9.48
C ALA A 109 13.84 3.72 -8.62
N TYR A 110 13.18 4.86 -8.39
CA TYR A 110 13.64 5.90 -7.48
C TYR A 110 13.12 5.65 -6.08
N THR A 111 14.01 5.70 -5.09
CA THR A 111 13.67 5.33 -3.70
C THR A 111 13.75 6.53 -2.78
N PHE A 112 12.72 6.74 -1.97
CA PHE A 112 12.73 7.67 -0.84
C PHE A 112 12.63 6.89 0.48
N HIS A 113 13.59 7.11 1.37
CA HIS A 113 13.59 6.51 2.69
C HIS A 113 12.69 7.30 3.64
N ILE A 114 11.55 6.73 4.02
CA ILE A 114 10.47 7.38 4.78
C ILE A 114 10.95 7.81 6.17
N THR A 115 11.76 6.99 6.84
CA THR A 115 12.26 7.30 8.19
C THR A 115 13.36 8.34 8.21
N LEU A 116 14.17 8.38 7.16
CA LEU A 116 15.29 9.32 7.03
C LEU A 116 14.89 10.63 6.35
N ASN A 117 13.74 10.65 5.67
CA ASN A 117 13.29 11.73 4.80
C ASN A 117 14.35 12.12 3.76
N ILE A 118 14.93 11.14 3.05
CA ILE A 118 15.94 11.38 2.01
C ILE A 118 15.67 10.54 0.77
N TRP A 119 15.97 11.09 -0.39
CA TRP A 119 16.02 10.33 -1.65
C TRP A 119 17.37 9.63 -1.80
N GLU A 120 17.33 8.46 -2.45
CA GLU A 120 18.52 7.89 -3.04
C GLU A 120 19.03 8.74 -4.21
N THR A 121 20.35 8.79 -4.38
CA THR A 121 20.99 9.65 -5.38
C THR A 121 20.95 9.07 -6.78
N ARG A 122 20.71 7.76 -6.92
CA ARG A 122 20.65 7.05 -8.19
C ARG A 122 19.49 6.07 -8.17
N PRO A 123 18.76 5.91 -9.28
CA PRO A 123 17.73 4.89 -9.38
C PRO A 123 18.36 3.48 -9.45
N PHE A 124 17.58 2.49 -9.06
CA PHE A 124 17.88 1.09 -9.34
C PHE A 124 17.20 0.67 -10.64
N LYS A 125 17.85 -0.20 -11.41
CA LYS A 125 17.21 -0.82 -12.57
C LYS A 125 16.32 -1.97 -12.12
N VAL A 126 15.04 -1.88 -12.47
CA VAL A 126 14.08 -2.97 -12.29
C VAL A 126 14.42 -4.08 -13.27
N LYS A 127 14.38 -5.32 -12.77
CA LYS A 127 14.67 -6.52 -13.54
C LYS A 127 13.44 -6.92 -14.35
N ASN A 128 13.73 -7.56 -15.48
CA ASN A 128 12.79 -7.95 -16.54
C ASN A 128 12.22 -6.75 -17.30
N LYS A 129 12.15 -6.88 -18.62
CA LYS A 129 11.49 -5.90 -19.48
C LYS A 129 10.06 -6.36 -19.72
N VAL A 130 9.15 -5.84 -18.93
CA VAL A 130 7.71 -6.10 -19.01
C VAL A 130 7.03 -4.78 -19.36
N SER A 131 6.12 -4.81 -20.34
CA SER A 131 5.26 -3.66 -20.62
C SER A 131 4.35 -3.43 -19.42
N ILE A 132 4.28 -2.22 -18.91
CA ILE A 132 3.33 -1.89 -17.84
C ILE A 132 2.11 -1.27 -18.49
N GLY A 133 0.95 -1.80 -18.12
CA GLY A 133 -0.35 -1.36 -18.62
C GLY A 133 -0.75 0.04 -18.18
N ILE A 134 -1.93 0.44 -18.64
CA ILE A 134 -2.65 1.59 -18.09
C ILE A 134 -3.56 1.05 -16.99
N GLY A 135 -3.41 1.58 -15.79
CA GLY A 135 -4.23 1.21 -14.64
C GLY A 135 -3.70 1.82 -13.35
N VAL A 136 -4.32 1.47 -12.23
CA VAL A 136 -3.95 1.94 -10.89
C VAL A 136 -3.18 0.86 -10.15
N TRP A 137 -2.05 1.24 -9.56
CA TRP A 137 -1.31 0.37 -8.65
C TRP A 137 -1.97 0.25 -7.28
N VAL A 138 -1.91 -0.96 -6.74
CA VAL A 138 -2.21 -1.26 -5.34
C VAL A 138 -1.07 -2.06 -4.75
N SER A 139 -0.63 -1.71 -3.54
CA SER A 139 0.47 -2.42 -2.85
C SER A 139 -0.08 -3.30 -1.73
N ASP A 140 0.32 -4.57 -1.71
CA ASP A 140 0.23 -5.42 -0.54
C ASP A 140 1.44 -5.17 0.35
N GLU A 141 1.19 -4.46 1.43
CA GLU A 141 2.22 -4.10 2.40
C GLU A 141 2.88 -5.27 3.12
N LYS A 142 2.14 -6.35 3.30
CA LYS A 142 2.61 -7.49 4.07
C LYS A 142 3.66 -8.27 3.27
N THR A 143 3.50 -8.28 1.95
CA THR A 143 4.37 -9.03 1.03
C THR A 143 5.38 -8.12 0.33
N GLY A 144 5.15 -6.81 0.27
CA GLY A 144 5.95 -5.89 -0.54
C GLY A 144 5.68 -6.04 -2.03
N ILE A 145 4.58 -6.69 -2.40
CA ILE A 145 4.20 -6.89 -3.79
C ILE A 145 3.19 -5.81 -4.17
N SER A 146 3.43 -5.14 -5.29
CA SER A 146 2.47 -4.21 -5.88
C SER A 146 1.88 -4.81 -7.15
N TYR A 147 0.61 -4.48 -7.40
CA TYR A 147 -0.20 -5.04 -8.46
C TYR A 147 -0.85 -3.90 -9.23
N LEU A 148 -0.76 -3.92 -10.54
CA LEU A 148 -1.49 -3.03 -11.44
C LEU A 148 -2.35 -3.90 -12.35
N PHE A 149 -3.63 -3.63 -12.40
CA PHE A 149 -4.50 -4.24 -13.41
C PHE A 149 -4.34 -3.47 -14.71
N ASP A 150 -3.90 -4.18 -15.74
CA ASP A 150 -3.78 -3.64 -17.09
C ASP A 150 -5.17 -3.61 -17.73
N GLU A 151 -5.76 -2.43 -17.91
CA GLU A 151 -7.12 -2.33 -18.44
C GLU A 151 -7.23 -2.76 -19.92
N ILE A 152 -6.11 -2.76 -20.64
CA ILE A 152 -6.06 -3.13 -22.06
C ILE A 152 -5.89 -4.64 -22.19
N ASP A 153 -4.84 -5.17 -21.57
CA ASP A 153 -4.47 -6.59 -21.68
C ASP A 153 -5.24 -7.46 -20.66
N LYS A 154 -5.96 -6.84 -19.73
CA LYS A 154 -6.80 -7.47 -18.69
C LYS A 154 -6.07 -8.50 -17.84
N GLU A 155 -4.79 -8.26 -17.62
CA GLU A 155 -3.89 -9.06 -16.78
C GLU A 155 -3.31 -8.19 -15.65
N MET A 156 -2.67 -8.82 -14.67
CA MET A 156 -1.96 -8.10 -13.62
C MET A 156 -0.50 -7.89 -14.00
N THR A 157 -0.02 -6.66 -13.92
CA THR A 157 1.40 -6.34 -13.79
C THR A 157 1.78 -6.40 -12.31
N ILE A 158 2.82 -7.15 -11.98
CA ILE A 158 3.22 -7.43 -10.60
C ILE A 158 4.65 -6.94 -10.40
N LEU A 159 4.85 -6.07 -9.41
CA LEU A 159 6.15 -5.63 -8.94
C LEU A 159 6.44 -6.28 -7.59
N ASP A 160 7.47 -7.11 -7.52
CA ASP A 160 8.13 -7.44 -6.25
C ASP A 160 9.14 -6.33 -5.93
N SER A 161 8.77 -5.46 -4.99
CA SER A 161 9.61 -4.32 -4.62
C SER A 161 10.89 -4.71 -3.87
N ILE A 162 10.89 -5.87 -3.19
CA ILE A 162 12.04 -6.38 -2.44
C ILE A 162 13.12 -6.86 -3.41
N ASN A 163 12.72 -7.58 -4.46
CA ASN A 163 13.63 -8.12 -5.46
C ASN A 163 13.84 -7.20 -6.67
N LEU A 164 13.04 -6.12 -6.77
CA LEU A 164 12.93 -5.21 -7.91
C LEU A 164 12.74 -5.99 -9.22
N THR A 165 11.72 -6.85 -9.28
CA THR A 165 11.38 -7.63 -10.47
C THR A 165 9.95 -7.34 -10.91
N LEU A 166 9.77 -7.13 -12.22
CA LEU A 166 8.45 -7.05 -12.84
C LEU A 166 8.08 -8.38 -13.51
N THR A 167 6.82 -8.76 -13.36
CA THR A 167 6.21 -9.93 -14.02
C THR A 167 4.77 -9.61 -14.43
N LYS A 168 4.18 -10.43 -15.31
CA LYS A 168 2.74 -10.45 -15.58
C LYS A 168 2.09 -11.67 -14.93
N SER A 169 0.81 -11.58 -14.58
CA SER A 169 0.00 -12.76 -14.26
C SER A 169 -0.08 -13.70 -15.46
N ILE A 170 -0.37 -14.97 -15.20
CA ILE A 170 -0.66 -15.94 -16.24
C ILE A 170 -2.16 -15.87 -16.59
N SER A 171 -3.01 -15.58 -15.61
CA SER A 171 -4.45 -15.44 -15.83
C SER A 171 -4.84 -14.05 -16.33
N THR A 172 -5.90 -14.00 -17.12
CA THR A 172 -6.57 -12.76 -17.56
C THR A 172 -8.00 -12.73 -17.04
N ALA A 173 -8.54 -11.52 -16.88
CA ALA A 173 -9.93 -11.30 -16.50
C ALA A 173 -10.89 -11.37 -17.71
N ASP A 174 -10.44 -11.93 -18.84
CA ASP A 174 -11.23 -12.03 -20.06
C ASP A 174 -12.56 -12.74 -19.84
N ASN A 175 -13.60 -12.24 -20.52
CA ASN A 175 -14.98 -12.75 -20.46
C ASN A 175 -15.69 -12.58 -19.11
N LEU A 176 -15.04 -12.00 -18.09
CA LEU A 176 -15.71 -11.71 -16.83
C LEU A 176 -16.52 -10.41 -16.89
N PHE A 177 -16.23 -9.50 -17.81
CA PHE A 177 -16.99 -8.26 -18.00
C PHE A 177 -17.21 -7.97 -19.49
N VAL A 178 -18.30 -7.28 -19.80
CA VAL A 178 -18.66 -6.87 -21.16
C VAL A 178 -17.79 -5.67 -21.56
N GLU A 179 -17.31 -5.67 -22.81
CA GLU A 179 -16.35 -4.69 -23.35
C GLU A 179 -16.68 -3.22 -23.02
N GLY A 180 -15.67 -2.52 -22.51
CA GLY A 180 -15.66 -1.08 -22.22
C GLY A 180 -14.46 -0.77 -21.33
N PHE A 181 -13.75 0.32 -21.58
CA PHE A 181 -12.64 0.77 -20.72
C PHE A 181 -13.16 0.98 -19.30
N VAL A 182 -12.58 0.25 -18.35
CA VAL A 182 -12.94 0.27 -16.93
C VAL A 182 -12.13 1.38 -16.26
N MET A 183 -12.46 2.63 -16.56
CA MET A 183 -11.76 3.79 -16.02
C MET A 183 -12.27 4.07 -14.60
N ASP A 184 -11.36 4.51 -13.73
CA ASP A 184 -11.67 5.06 -12.41
C ASP A 184 -12.31 4.08 -11.39
N ASN A 185 -12.04 2.77 -11.52
CA ASN A 185 -12.35 1.80 -10.46
C ASN A 185 -11.49 2.06 -9.21
N PHE A 186 -12.07 1.84 -8.03
CA PHE A 186 -11.26 1.73 -6.82
C PHE A 186 -10.72 0.31 -6.68
N VAL A 187 -9.43 0.18 -6.37
CA VAL A 187 -8.75 -1.11 -6.20
C VAL A 187 -8.31 -1.27 -4.76
N GLN A 188 -8.59 -2.43 -4.17
CA GLN A 188 -8.25 -2.73 -2.79
C GLN A 188 -7.63 -4.12 -2.61
N VAL A 189 -6.49 -4.20 -1.92
CA VAL A 189 -5.95 -5.48 -1.42
C VAL A 189 -6.53 -5.78 -0.04
N LEU A 190 -7.03 -6.99 0.14
CA LEU A 190 -7.48 -7.56 1.40
C LEU A 190 -6.38 -8.40 2.05
N SER A 191 -6.46 -8.55 3.38
CA SER A 191 -5.47 -9.29 4.18
C SER A 191 -5.36 -10.79 3.84
N ASN A 192 -6.35 -11.32 3.12
CA ASN A 192 -6.38 -12.70 2.63
C ASN A 192 -5.73 -12.88 1.24
N GLY A 193 -5.14 -11.83 0.66
CA GLY A 193 -4.52 -11.89 -0.67
C GLY A 193 -5.50 -11.70 -1.83
N GLN A 194 -6.72 -11.26 -1.57
CA GLN A 194 -7.67 -10.91 -2.63
C GLN A 194 -7.59 -9.43 -2.97
N ILE A 195 -7.61 -9.11 -4.26
CA ILE A 195 -7.74 -7.76 -4.78
C ILE A 195 -9.17 -7.57 -5.28
N LEU A 196 -9.85 -6.54 -4.80
CA LEU A 196 -11.22 -6.19 -5.17
C LEU A 196 -11.21 -4.92 -6.01
N PHE A 197 -11.94 -4.96 -7.12
CA PHE A 197 -12.22 -3.82 -7.98
C PHE A 197 -13.69 -3.43 -7.79
N ILE A 198 -13.93 -2.22 -7.28
CA ILE A 198 -15.26 -1.78 -6.84
C ILE A 198 -15.65 -0.49 -7.57
N GLY A 199 -16.76 -0.54 -8.31
CA GLY A 199 -17.35 0.61 -8.99
C GLY A 199 -16.64 0.96 -10.28
N GLY A 200 -16.58 2.26 -10.59
CA GLY A 200 -15.96 2.86 -11.77
C GLY A 200 -16.86 2.90 -13.01
N GLY A 201 -16.29 3.00 -14.21
CA GLY A 201 -17.04 2.97 -15.46
C GLY A 201 -16.39 3.71 -16.64
N SER A 202 -17.22 4.04 -17.64
CA SER A 202 -16.75 4.65 -18.89
C SER A 202 -17.64 5.82 -19.32
N GLY A 203 -17.07 7.02 -19.30
CA GLY A 203 -17.77 8.25 -19.69
C GLY A 203 -19.04 8.49 -18.88
N SER A 204 -20.20 8.37 -19.52
CA SER A 204 -21.50 8.53 -18.83
C SER A 204 -22.04 7.24 -18.22
N ILE A 205 -21.44 6.09 -18.49
CA ILE A 205 -21.86 4.78 -17.99
C ILE A 205 -21.06 4.45 -16.74
N LYS A 206 -21.73 4.04 -15.67
CA LYS A 206 -21.11 3.61 -14.40
C LYS A 206 -21.40 2.14 -14.20
N ASP A 207 -20.40 1.42 -13.71
CA ASP A 207 -20.51 0.01 -13.43
C ASP A 207 -21.38 -0.23 -12.20
N SER A 208 -22.02 -1.38 -12.18
CA SER A 208 -22.84 -1.82 -11.05
C SER A 208 -21.94 -2.07 -9.84
N MET A 209 -22.26 -1.45 -8.71
CA MET A 209 -21.57 -1.70 -7.43
C MET A 209 -21.78 -3.14 -6.91
N ASN A 210 -22.70 -3.91 -7.49
CA ASN A 210 -22.87 -5.33 -7.15
C ASN A 210 -21.85 -6.23 -7.82
N ASN A 211 -21.29 -5.83 -8.96
CA ASN A 211 -20.38 -6.67 -9.72
C ASN A 211 -18.95 -6.36 -9.28
N ILE A 212 -18.45 -7.14 -8.33
CA ILE A 212 -17.12 -6.94 -7.77
C ILE A 212 -16.19 -7.93 -8.48
N LEU A 213 -15.32 -7.41 -9.35
CA LEU A 213 -14.23 -8.20 -9.91
C LEU A 213 -13.21 -8.46 -8.81
N MET A 214 -12.78 -9.71 -8.72
CA MET A 214 -11.81 -10.15 -7.72
C MET A 214 -10.66 -10.89 -8.38
N TYR A 215 -9.46 -10.60 -7.91
CA TYR A 215 -8.24 -11.33 -8.27
C TYR A 215 -7.64 -11.96 -7.01
N ASP A 216 -7.42 -13.27 -7.04
CA ASP A 216 -6.71 -13.99 -5.98
C ASP A 216 -5.21 -14.02 -6.31
N THR A 217 -4.40 -13.35 -5.49
CA THR A 217 -2.96 -13.22 -5.73
C THR A 217 -2.18 -14.52 -5.44
N LEU A 218 -2.77 -15.46 -4.70
CA LEU A 218 -2.13 -16.72 -4.35
C LEU A 218 -2.34 -17.78 -5.43
N THR A 219 -3.52 -17.82 -6.02
CA THR A 219 -3.87 -18.79 -7.05
C THR A 219 -3.75 -18.25 -8.46
N ASP A 220 -3.53 -16.94 -8.64
CA ASP A 220 -3.53 -16.28 -9.95
C ASP A 220 -4.82 -16.58 -10.71
N THR A 221 -5.96 -16.22 -10.10
CA THR A 221 -7.28 -16.48 -10.67
C THR A 221 -8.22 -15.31 -10.49
N TRP A 222 -9.06 -15.11 -11.48
CA TRP A 222 -10.10 -14.09 -11.48
C TRP A 222 -11.48 -14.68 -11.22
N GLN A 223 -12.33 -13.92 -10.52
CA GLN A 223 -13.73 -14.25 -10.34
C GLN A 223 -14.60 -13.01 -10.24
N MET A 224 -15.88 -13.15 -10.59
CA MET A 224 -16.89 -12.12 -10.35
C MET A 224 -17.70 -12.49 -9.11
N MET A 225 -17.74 -11.58 -8.13
CA MET A 225 -18.61 -11.66 -6.97
C MET A 225 -19.82 -10.75 -7.15
N ASN A 226 -21.02 -11.34 -7.14
CA ASN A 226 -22.26 -10.59 -7.21
C ASN A 226 -22.76 -10.29 -5.80
N ALA A 227 -22.46 -9.10 -5.30
CA ALA A 227 -22.93 -8.64 -4.00
C ALA A 227 -24.46 -8.42 -3.99
N THR A 228 -25.02 -8.43 -2.78
CA THR A 228 -26.45 -8.27 -2.52
C THR A 228 -26.69 -7.17 -1.48
N GLY A 229 -27.93 -6.96 -1.04
CA GLY A 229 -28.26 -5.98 0.00
C GLY A 229 -28.62 -4.60 -0.56
N GLU A 230 -28.32 -3.55 0.21
CA GLU A 230 -28.62 -2.16 -0.14
C GLU A 230 -27.57 -1.61 -1.11
N THR A 231 -27.65 -2.02 -2.38
CA THR A 231 -26.68 -1.64 -3.40
C THR A 231 -26.58 -0.13 -3.60
N PRO A 232 -25.38 0.47 -3.48
CA PRO A 232 -25.16 1.87 -3.81
C PRO A 232 -25.21 2.13 -5.33
N GLU A 233 -25.47 3.38 -5.71
CA GLU A 233 -25.33 3.80 -7.10
C GLU A 233 -23.90 3.59 -7.63
N GLY A 234 -23.79 3.18 -8.89
CA GLY A 234 -22.54 3.16 -9.65
C GLY A 234 -21.92 4.56 -9.69
N ARG A 235 -20.61 4.64 -9.44
CA ARG A 235 -19.90 5.89 -9.13
C ARG A 235 -18.45 5.87 -9.59
N LEU A 236 -17.92 7.07 -9.86
CA LEU A 236 -16.52 7.32 -10.23
C LEU A 236 -15.85 8.19 -9.17
N GLY A 237 -14.54 8.01 -8.98
CA GLY A 237 -13.73 8.81 -8.06
C GLY A 237 -14.25 8.78 -6.62
N HIS A 238 -14.75 7.64 -6.17
CA HIS A 238 -14.94 7.31 -4.75
C HIS A 238 -13.65 6.76 -4.16
N THR A 239 -13.62 6.60 -2.84
CA THR A 239 -12.59 5.80 -2.15
C THR A 239 -13.23 4.56 -1.54
N ALA A 240 -12.43 3.50 -1.37
CA ALA A 240 -12.80 2.37 -0.53
C ALA A 240 -11.68 2.03 0.48
N VAL A 241 -12.00 1.81 1.75
CA VAL A 241 -11.00 1.44 2.76
C VAL A 241 -11.45 0.25 3.56
N SER A 242 -10.53 -0.67 3.83
CA SER A 242 -10.81 -1.91 4.55
C SER A 242 -10.51 -1.63 6.00
N ILE A 243 -11.45 -2.02 6.85
CA ILE A 243 -11.33 -1.91 8.29
C ILE A 243 -11.03 -3.28 8.89
N SER A 244 -10.60 -3.27 10.15
CA SER A 244 -10.02 -4.44 10.84
C SER A 244 -10.96 -5.65 10.94
N ASP A 245 -12.27 -5.44 10.82
CA ASP A 245 -13.28 -6.50 10.86
C ASP A 245 -13.62 -7.10 9.48
N GLY A 246 -12.90 -6.71 8.42
CA GLY A 246 -13.08 -7.24 7.06
C GLY A 246 -14.13 -6.49 6.23
N ARG A 247 -14.82 -5.50 6.80
CA ARG A 247 -15.71 -4.64 6.01
C ARG A 247 -14.90 -3.64 5.19
N ILE A 248 -15.51 -3.14 4.11
CA ILE A 248 -14.98 -2.07 3.28
C ILE A 248 -15.94 -0.89 3.34
N ILE A 249 -15.41 0.28 3.70
CA ILE A 249 -16.14 1.55 3.67
C ILE A 249 -15.93 2.17 2.29
N VAL A 250 -17.00 2.37 1.53
CA VAL A 250 -17.02 3.15 0.29
C VAL A 250 -17.56 4.53 0.57
N PHE A 251 -16.82 5.58 0.20
CA PHE A 251 -17.23 6.96 0.43
C PHE A 251 -17.10 7.85 -0.80
N GLY A 252 -18.08 8.76 -0.94
CA GLY A 252 -18.16 9.76 -1.99
C GLY A 252 -18.35 9.12 -3.36
N GLY A 253 -17.74 9.73 -4.37
CA GLY A 253 -17.95 9.43 -5.78
C GLY A 253 -19.07 10.25 -6.42
N ILE A 254 -18.99 10.37 -7.74
CA ILE A 254 -20.02 11.00 -8.57
C ILE A 254 -20.77 9.97 -9.40
N SER A 255 -22.08 10.15 -9.50
CA SER A 255 -22.94 9.44 -10.45
C SER A 255 -23.70 10.47 -11.29
N ASN A 256 -23.55 10.40 -12.61
CA ASN A 256 -24.24 11.30 -13.56
C ASN A 256 -24.05 12.80 -13.25
N SER A 257 -22.81 13.19 -12.93
CA SER A 257 -22.44 14.58 -12.55
C SER A 257 -23.10 15.06 -11.25
N LEU A 258 -23.74 14.17 -10.51
CA LEU A 258 -24.35 14.39 -9.22
C LEU A 258 -23.62 13.57 -8.15
N PRO A 259 -23.83 13.90 -6.87
CA PRO A 259 -23.33 13.11 -5.75
C PRO A 259 -23.89 11.69 -5.82
N ALA A 260 -23.04 10.66 -5.73
CA ALA A 260 -23.53 9.29 -5.68
C ALA A 260 -24.26 9.00 -4.37
N SER A 261 -25.41 8.32 -4.46
CA SER A 261 -26.24 7.96 -3.31
C SER A 261 -26.16 6.46 -2.96
N PRO A 262 -26.12 6.08 -1.66
CA PRO A 262 -25.79 6.95 -0.54
C PRO A 262 -24.30 7.36 -0.60
N GLN A 263 -23.93 8.45 0.09
CA GLN A 263 -22.53 8.91 0.10
C GLN A 263 -21.58 7.94 0.82
N LEU A 264 -22.07 7.20 1.80
CA LEU A 264 -21.29 6.23 2.56
C LEU A 264 -22.00 4.88 2.52
N SER A 265 -21.28 3.84 2.10
CA SER A 265 -21.77 2.47 1.98
C SER A 265 -20.77 1.51 2.59
N ILE A 266 -21.26 0.42 3.18
CA ILE A 266 -20.43 -0.63 3.75
C ILE A 266 -20.64 -1.91 2.95
N LEU A 267 -19.54 -2.48 2.46
CA LEU A 267 -19.50 -3.82 1.89
C LEU A 267 -18.95 -4.79 2.93
N ASP A 268 -19.78 -5.73 3.36
CA ASP A 268 -19.37 -6.82 4.25
C ASP A 268 -18.83 -8.00 3.43
N THR A 269 -17.49 -8.14 3.44
CA THR A 269 -16.80 -9.22 2.71
C THR A 269 -16.75 -10.53 3.48
N SER A 270 -17.25 -10.57 4.73
CA SER A 270 -17.33 -11.80 5.51
C SER A 270 -18.52 -12.69 5.12
N LYS A 271 -19.48 -12.13 4.37
CA LYS A 271 -20.69 -12.82 3.90
C LYS A 271 -20.49 -13.47 2.54
N THR A 272 -21.33 -14.43 2.18
CA THR A 272 -21.30 -15.06 0.84
C THR A 272 -22.72 -15.23 0.31
N PRO A 273 -23.16 -14.44 -0.69
CA PRO A 273 -22.42 -13.37 -1.35
C PRO A 273 -22.09 -12.19 -0.40
N TYR A 274 -21.16 -11.32 -0.81
CA TYR A 274 -20.92 -10.06 -0.09
C TYR A 274 -22.22 -9.25 0.02
N GLU A 275 -22.35 -8.44 1.07
CA GLU A 275 -23.58 -7.69 1.35
C GLU A 275 -23.30 -6.20 1.55
N TRP A 276 -24.03 -5.38 0.81
CA TRP A 276 -24.07 -3.94 0.96
C TRP A 276 -25.05 -3.52 2.05
N SER A 277 -24.66 -2.51 2.82
CA SER A 277 -25.52 -1.85 3.80
C SER A 277 -25.20 -0.36 3.91
N THR A 278 -26.20 0.42 4.31
CA THR A 278 -26.04 1.85 4.63
C THR A 278 -26.02 2.03 6.14
N PRO A 279 -24.93 2.52 6.75
CA PRO A 279 -24.87 2.68 8.19
C PRO A 279 -25.48 4.00 8.63
N THR A 280 -25.71 4.15 9.94
CA THR A 280 -26.10 5.45 10.50
C THR A 280 -24.87 6.34 10.61
N VAL A 281 -24.99 7.62 10.25
CA VAL A 281 -23.89 8.59 10.31
C VAL A 281 -24.24 9.73 11.26
N GLU A 282 -23.36 10.01 12.21
CA GLU A 282 -23.42 11.18 13.09
C GLU A 282 -22.51 12.30 12.61
N ASN A 283 -22.99 13.52 12.84
CA ASN A 283 -22.36 14.76 12.38
C ASN A 283 -22.02 14.71 10.88
N PRO A 284 -22.94 14.28 9.99
CA PRO A 284 -22.68 14.38 8.57
C PRO A 284 -22.45 15.86 8.25
N PHE A 285 -21.24 16.19 7.80
CA PHE A 285 -20.96 17.54 7.36
C PHE A 285 -21.74 17.82 6.05
N GLY A 286 -22.05 19.09 5.76
CA GLY A 286 -22.76 19.57 4.56
C GLY A 286 -22.12 19.16 3.22
N PRO A 287 -22.36 19.83 2.08
CA PRO A 287 -22.03 19.27 0.75
C PRO A 287 -20.51 19.17 0.55
N PHE A 288 -19.90 18.07 1.03
CA PHE A 288 -18.45 17.96 1.12
C PHE A 288 -17.98 16.68 0.47
N THR A 289 -17.06 16.93 -0.47
CA THR A 289 -16.14 16.00 -1.10
C THR A 289 -16.79 14.86 -1.86
N PHE A 290 -17.21 15.20 -3.08
CA PHE A 290 -17.93 14.32 -3.99
C PHE A 290 -17.00 13.37 -4.71
N SER A 291 -15.77 13.77 -5.01
CA SER A 291 -14.90 12.93 -5.83
C SER A 291 -13.43 13.35 -5.73
N GLY A 292 -12.52 12.46 -6.11
CA GLY A 292 -11.08 12.72 -6.20
C GLY A 292 -10.42 13.03 -4.87
N HIS A 293 -10.99 12.51 -3.78
CA HIS A 293 -10.43 12.64 -2.44
C HIS A 293 -9.67 11.41 -2.06
N ILE A 294 -8.76 11.54 -1.12
CA ILE A 294 -8.01 10.40 -0.60
C ILE A 294 -8.61 9.93 0.72
N ALA A 295 -8.42 8.65 1.04
CA ALA A 295 -8.93 8.08 2.27
C ALA A 295 -7.98 7.03 2.83
N VAL A 296 -7.50 7.15 4.05
CA VAL A 296 -6.60 6.15 4.62
C VAL A 296 -6.99 5.79 6.04
N MET A 297 -6.85 4.52 6.39
CA MET A 297 -7.05 4.08 7.76
C MET A 297 -5.86 4.47 8.65
N VAL A 298 -6.17 5.13 9.76
CA VAL A 298 -5.24 5.39 10.86
C VAL A 298 -5.88 4.86 12.14
N LYS A 299 -5.44 3.66 12.57
CA LYS A 299 -6.08 2.90 13.65
C LYS A 299 -7.56 2.64 13.30
N ASP A 300 -8.48 3.01 14.19
CA ASP A 300 -9.94 2.85 14.01
C ASP A 300 -10.60 4.08 13.36
N TYR A 301 -9.82 4.90 12.66
CA TYR A 301 -10.32 6.10 11.98
C TYR A 301 -10.01 6.04 10.49
N MET A 302 -11.03 6.23 9.67
CA MET A 302 -10.83 6.56 8.25
C MET A 302 -10.56 8.05 8.15
N ILE A 303 -9.37 8.42 7.70
CA ILE A 303 -8.99 9.81 7.44
C ILE A 303 -9.29 10.13 6.00
N ILE A 304 -10.12 11.14 5.73
CA ILE A 304 -10.36 11.66 4.39
C ILE A 304 -9.71 13.02 4.24
N ALA A 305 -9.04 13.26 3.12
CA ALA A 305 -8.45 14.55 2.84
C ALA A 305 -8.71 14.99 1.39
N PHE A 306 -8.84 16.30 1.25
CA PHE A 306 -8.88 16.99 -0.04
C PHE A 306 -10.01 16.54 -0.97
N GLY A 307 -9.84 16.67 -2.29
CA GLY A 307 -10.83 16.36 -3.31
C GLY A 307 -11.73 17.53 -3.68
N ILE A 308 -12.84 17.28 -4.38
CA ILE A 308 -13.71 18.34 -4.90
C ILE A 308 -15.05 18.39 -4.17
N ASN A 309 -15.42 19.58 -3.70
CA ASN A 309 -16.76 19.94 -3.27
C ASN A 309 -17.58 20.43 -4.49
N THR A 310 -18.77 19.89 -4.68
CA THR A 310 -19.81 20.34 -5.61
C THR A 310 -20.98 20.88 -4.79
N THR A 311 -21.76 21.79 -5.35
CA THR A 311 -23.01 22.22 -4.71
C THR A 311 -24.18 21.52 -5.37
N GLU A 312 -25.28 21.31 -4.65
CA GLU A 312 -26.50 20.71 -5.19
C GLU A 312 -27.06 21.47 -6.40
N THR A 313 -26.68 22.75 -6.58
CA THR A 313 -27.31 23.64 -7.55
C THR A 313 -26.44 23.98 -8.77
N ILE A 314 -25.11 23.89 -8.71
CA ILE A 314 -24.17 24.12 -9.84
C ILE A 314 -22.85 23.36 -9.58
N PRO A 315 -22.22 22.70 -10.57
CA PRO A 315 -20.88 22.15 -10.43
C PRO A 315 -19.83 23.26 -10.47
N SER A 316 -19.83 24.14 -9.46
CA SER A 316 -18.62 24.88 -9.11
C SER A 316 -17.67 23.87 -8.46
N LEU A 317 -16.63 23.45 -9.19
CA LEU A 317 -15.57 22.58 -8.69
C LEU A 317 -14.76 23.37 -7.66
N ILE A 318 -15.10 23.24 -6.38
CA ILE A 318 -14.38 23.90 -5.29
C ILE A 318 -13.46 22.88 -4.64
N ASP A 319 -12.16 23.10 -4.68
CA ASP A 319 -11.20 22.23 -4.00
C ASP A 319 -11.44 22.23 -2.48
N ASN A 320 -11.57 21.04 -1.92
CA ASN A 320 -11.55 20.82 -0.49
C ASN A 320 -10.10 20.87 -0.01
N LYS A 321 -9.81 21.70 1.00
CA LYS A 321 -8.48 21.81 1.62
C LYS A 321 -8.41 21.17 3.01
N ASN A 322 -9.48 20.48 3.41
CA ASN A 322 -9.65 19.95 4.75
C ASN A 322 -9.37 18.45 4.81
N ILE A 323 -9.00 18.03 6.01
CA ILE A 323 -8.82 16.66 6.46
C ILE A 323 -9.88 16.40 7.54
N TYR A 324 -10.61 15.31 7.37
CA TYR A 324 -11.63 14.83 8.29
C TYR A 324 -11.27 13.43 8.76
N LYS A 325 -11.85 13.03 9.88
CA LYS A 325 -11.80 11.64 10.35
C LYS A 325 -13.20 11.10 10.57
N LEU A 326 -13.37 9.84 10.24
CA LEU A 326 -14.55 9.05 10.50
C LEU A 326 -14.19 7.98 11.54
N ASP A 327 -14.85 8.01 12.68
CA ASP A 327 -14.76 6.94 13.67
C ASP A 327 -15.47 5.68 13.16
N THR A 328 -14.74 4.57 13.06
CA THR A 328 -15.23 3.31 12.48
C THR A 328 -15.43 2.21 13.52
N ARG A 329 -15.34 2.53 14.82
CA ARG A 329 -15.37 1.53 15.91
C ARG A 329 -16.74 0.89 16.11
N ASP A 330 -17.81 1.66 15.91
CA ASP A 330 -19.18 1.13 15.95
C ASP A 330 -19.60 0.72 14.54
N PRO A 331 -19.82 -0.59 14.29
CA PRO A 331 -20.12 -1.09 12.96
C PRO A 331 -21.45 -0.57 12.38
N LEU A 332 -22.37 -0.12 13.23
CA LEU A 332 -23.68 0.37 12.81
C LEU A 332 -23.73 1.90 12.75
N LYS A 333 -22.74 2.57 13.34
CA LYS A 333 -22.78 4.00 13.59
C LYS A 333 -21.41 4.64 13.43
N TYR A 334 -21.28 5.45 12.40
CA TYR A 334 -20.04 6.15 12.09
C TYR A 334 -20.17 7.61 12.47
N LYS A 335 -19.10 8.21 13.01
CA LYS A 335 -19.10 9.61 13.44
C LYS A 335 -18.01 10.41 12.76
N TRP A 336 -18.40 11.46 12.04
CA TRP A 336 -17.47 12.39 11.43
C TRP A 336 -16.98 13.45 12.43
N SER A 337 -15.74 13.88 12.27
CA SER A 337 -15.15 15.04 12.94
C SER A 337 -14.07 15.68 12.07
N PHE A 338 -13.89 16.99 12.22
CA PHE A 338 -12.83 17.72 11.54
C PHE A 338 -11.49 17.41 12.19
N LEU A 339 -10.45 17.17 11.37
CA LEU A 339 -9.12 16.82 11.86
C LEU A 339 -8.11 17.96 11.66
N SER A 340 -8.05 18.55 10.47
CA SER A 340 -7.08 19.59 10.12
C SER A 340 -7.48 20.26 8.80
N GLY A 341 -6.99 21.46 8.50
CA GLY A 341 -7.24 22.08 7.19
C GLY A 341 -6.70 23.49 7.07
N PHE A 342 -6.86 24.07 5.88
CA PHE A 342 -6.50 25.47 5.60
C PHE A 342 -7.76 26.34 5.62
N ASP A 343 -7.86 27.27 6.59
CA ASP A 343 -9.03 28.15 6.76
C ASP A 343 -8.94 29.47 5.96
N ASP A 344 -7.90 29.65 5.14
CA ASP A 344 -7.67 30.92 4.45
C ASP A 344 -8.60 31.07 3.24
N ARG A 345 -9.77 31.68 3.48
CA ARG A 345 -10.73 32.20 2.49
C ARG A 345 -10.14 33.26 1.54
N THR A 346 -8.86 33.60 1.62
CA THR A 346 -8.26 34.75 0.94
C THR A 346 -7.32 34.44 -0.21
N ASP A 347 -6.92 33.20 -0.45
CA ASP A 347 -6.05 32.86 -1.58
C ASP A 347 -6.82 32.19 -2.72
N PHE A 348 -7.54 33.02 -3.48
CA PHE A 348 -8.08 32.67 -4.80
C PHE A 348 -7.08 32.96 -5.93
N SER A 349 -5.81 33.27 -5.63
CA SER A 349 -4.82 33.60 -6.64
C SER A 349 -3.64 32.63 -6.68
N ASN A 350 -3.61 31.85 -7.77
CA ASN A 350 -2.44 31.32 -8.48
C ASN A 350 -1.56 30.23 -7.82
N SER A 351 -1.96 28.97 -7.98
CA SER A 351 -1.33 28.01 -8.93
C SER A 351 -1.97 26.63 -8.74
N SER A 352 -2.51 26.03 -9.80
CA SER A 352 -3.25 24.75 -9.76
C SER A 352 -2.43 23.52 -9.34
N LEU A 353 -1.14 23.70 -9.05
CA LEU A 353 -0.19 22.62 -8.80
C LEU A 353 0.25 22.49 -7.33
N ASN A 354 0.09 23.51 -6.48
CA ASN A 354 0.60 23.52 -5.08
C ASN A 354 -0.48 23.77 -4.01
N ILE A 355 -1.75 23.54 -4.33
CA ILE A 355 -2.92 23.96 -3.52
C ILE A 355 -2.89 23.40 -2.08
N TYR A 356 -2.26 22.24 -1.87
CA TYR A 356 -2.22 21.54 -0.58
C TYR A 356 -0.88 21.69 0.18
N LYS A 357 0.03 22.55 -0.31
CA LYS A 357 1.39 22.63 0.24
C LYS A 357 1.36 23.34 1.61
N PRO A 358 2.02 22.83 2.65
CA PRO A 358 2.18 23.55 3.91
C PRO A 358 2.92 24.88 3.67
N THR A 359 2.35 26.02 4.07
CA THR A 359 2.96 27.35 3.88
C THR A 359 3.86 27.80 5.03
N ASN A 360 3.74 27.15 6.20
CA ASN A 360 4.46 27.51 7.42
C ASN A 360 5.39 26.39 7.95
N SER A 361 5.69 25.36 7.15
CA SER A 361 6.59 24.30 7.58
C SER A 361 8.04 24.75 7.46
N THR A 362 8.83 24.62 8.52
CA THR A 362 10.30 24.69 8.42
C THR A 362 10.81 23.56 7.52
N PRO A 363 11.51 23.86 6.40
CA PRO A 363 12.08 22.82 5.55
C PRO A 363 13.04 21.94 6.36
N ILE A 364 12.89 20.62 6.26
CA ILE A 364 13.87 19.70 6.85
C ILE A 364 15.11 19.71 5.94
N GLN A 365 16.23 20.23 6.43
CA GLN A 365 17.53 19.90 5.84
C GLN A 365 17.84 18.43 6.17
N ALA A 366 18.15 17.63 5.16
CA ALA A 366 18.67 16.28 5.36
C ALA A 366 19.90 16.35 6.27
N SER A 367 19.82 15.76 7.47
CA SER A 367 20.96 15.77 8.39
C SER A 367 22.10 14.95 7.78
N VAL A 368 23.34 15.41 7.92
CA VAL A 368 24.53 14.66 7.47
C VAL A 368 24.59 13.27 8.12
N ASP A 369 24.01 13.12 9.32
CA ASP A 369 23.92 11.87 10.06
C ASP A 369 23.01 10.81 9.40
N SER A 370 21.93 11.22 8.74
CA SER A 370 21.00 10.30 8.05
C SER A 370 21.65 9.57 6.87
N ALA A 371 22.48 10.27 6.09
CA ALA A 371 23.23 9.69 4.98
C ALA A 371 24.31 8.70 5.47
N PHE A 372 24.95 8.99 6.61
CA PHE A 372 25.92 8.09 7.24
C PHE A 372 25.28 6.82 7.81
N ARG A 373 24.04 6.92 8.33
CA ARG A 373 23.25 5.75 8.78
C ARG A 373 22.90 4.78 7.65
N LEU A 374 22.64 5.30 6.45
CA LEU A 374 22.35 4.47 5.28
C LEU A 374 23.59 3.64 4.87
N GLY A 375 24.77 4.26 4.87
CA GLY A 375 26.04 3.59 4.61
C GLY A 375 26.37 2.50 5.64
N THR A 376 26.09 2.75 6.93
CA THR A 376 26.35 1.77 8.00
C THR A 376 25.38 0.59 8.01
N ARG A 377 24.09 0.78 7.67
CA ARG A 377 23.11 -0.32 7.55
C ARG A 377 23.54 -1.36 6.51
N ASN A 378 24.00 -0.90 5.34
CA ASN A 378 24.48 -1.80 4.28
C ASN A 378 25.75 -2.55 4.69
N ILE A 379 26.65 -1.90 5.43
CA ILE A 379 27.85 -2.55 5.99
C ILE A 379 27.47 -3.63 7.01
N VAL A 380 26.50 -3.37 7.89
CA VAL A 380 26.04 -4.34 8.90
C VAL A 380 25.42 -5.58 8.23
N ILE A 381 24.60 -5.40 7.19
CA ILE A 381 24.00 -6.51 6.44
C ILE A 381 25.09 -7.35 5.75
N ILE A 382 26.08 -6.70 5.12
CA ILE A 382 27.21 -7.39 4.47
C ILE A 382 28.03 -8.17 5.50
N VAL A 383 28.35 -7.56 6.64
CA VAL A 383 29.11 -8.21 7.72
C VAL A 383 28.34 -9.42 8.27
N PHE A 384 27.03 -9.29 8.47
CA PHE A 384 26.19 -10.40 8.94
C PHE A 384 26.14 -11.55 7.92
N ALA A 385 25.98 -11.24 6.63
CA ALA A 385 26.00 -12.24 5.56
C ALA A 385 27.35 -12.98 5.47
N VAL A 386 28.47 -12.24 5.63
CA VAL A 386 29.82 -12.83 5.66
C VAL A 386 29.99 -13.76 6.87
N ILE A 387 29.52 -13.35 8.06
CA ILE A 387 29.57 -14.18 9.27
C ILE A 387 28.77 -15.47 9.08
N VAL A 388 27.55 -15.38 8.55
CA VAL A 388 26.70 -16.55 8.25
C VAL A 388 27.40 -17.49 7.27
N PHE A 389 28.02 -16.95 6.21
CA PHE A 389 28.76 -17.75 5.22
C PHE A 389 29.98 -18.45 5.82
N ILE A 390 30.71 -17.79 6.71
CA ILE A 390 31.83 -18.38 7.45
C ILE A 390 31.32 -19.50 8.35
N CYS A 391 30.23 -19.29 9.09
CA CYS A 391 29.63 -20.32 9.96
C CYS A 391 29.18 -21.56 9.17
N ILE A 392 28.54 -21.37 8.00
CA ILE A 392 28.14 -22.47 7.12
C ILE A 392 29.38 -23.22 6.62
N SER A 393 30.42 -22.50 6.20
CA SER A 393 31.66 -23.10 5.70
C SER A 393 32.36 -23.95 6.77
N ILE A 394 32.43 -23.46 8.01
CA ILE A 394 32.98 -24.20 9.17
C ILE A 394 32.13 -25.45 9.46
N PHE A 395 30.81 -25.33 9.44
CA PHE A 395 29.90 -26.45 9.69
C PHE A 395 30.05 -27.55 8.63
N VAL A 396 30.11 -27.19 7.35
CA VAL A 396 30.31 -28.13 6.24
C VAL A 396 31.67 -28.83 6.38
N PHE A 397 32.73 -28.07 6.70
CA PHE A 397 34.06 -28.64 6.92
C PHE A 397 34.09 -29.62 8.09
N TYR A 398 33.43 -29.28 9.20
CA TYR A 398 33.32 -30.15 10.37
C TYR A 398 32.59 -31.46 10.04
N LYS A 399 31.45 -31.38 9.33
CA LYS A 399 30.73 -32.56 8.87
C LYS A 399 31.56 -33.43 7.93
N ALA A 400 32.27 -32.83 6.98
CA ALA A 400 33.13 -33.56 6.04
C ALA A 400 34.27 -34.29 6.78
N LYS A 401 34.86 -33.67 7.80
CA LYS A 401 35.88 -34.30 8.65
C LYS A 401 35.32 -35.47 9.46
N GLN A 402 34.12 -35.33 10.03
CA GLN A 402 33.46 -36.40 10.78
C GLN A 402 33.13 -37.60 9.86
N HIS A 403 32.72 -37.34 8.61
CA HIS A 403 32.46 -38.39 7.63
C HIS A 403 33.73 -39.13 7.19
N ARG A 404 34.85 -38.41 7.00
CA ARG A 404 36.15 -39.02 6.71
C ARG A 404 36.63 -39.92 7.85
N SER A 405 36.51 -39.46 9.10
CA SER A 405 36.88 -40.25 10.29
C SER A 405 36.06 -41.54 10.42
N LYS A 406 34.75 -41.50 10.14
CA LYS A 406 33.91 -42.71 10.12
C LYS A 406 34.34 -43.72 9.04
N ASN A 407 34.68 -43.24 7.84
CA ASN A 407 35.15 -44.10 6.75
C ASN A 407 36.54 -44.71 7.02
N THR A 408 37.43 -44.01 7.74
CA THR A 408 38.74 -44.56 8.13
C THR A 408 38.59 -45.68 9.16
N ASN A 409 37.67 -45.53 10.13
CA ASN A 409 37.39 -46.58 11.10
C ASN A 409 36.73 -47.82 10.47
N GLN A 410 35.83 -47.65 9.50
CA GLN A 410 35.24 -48.78 8.76
C GLN A 410 36.26 -49.54 7.90
N ARG A 411 37.20 -48.84 7.24
CA ARG A 411 38.27 -49.52 6.49
C ARG A 411 39.18 -50.33 7.39
N ASN A 412 39.54 -49.80 8.56
CA ASN A 412 40.40 -50.53 9.51
C ASN A 412 39.73 -51.79 10.09
N ILE A 413 38.40 -51.77 10.27
CA ILE A 413 37.62 -52.95 10.72
C ILE A 413 37.55 -54.00 9.60
N SER A 414 37.30 -53.58 8.35
CA SER A 414 37.29 -54.52 7.20
C SER A 414 38.66 -55.14 6.91
N SER A 415 39.77 -54.44 7.21
CA SER A 415 41.11 -55.00 7.09
C SER A 415 41.46 -56.00 8.21
N SER A 416 40.86 -55.88 9.40
CA SER A 416 41.06 -56.86 10.47
C SER A 416 40.23 -58.14 10.28
N GLU A 417 39.04 -58.06 9.67
CA GLU A 417 38.22 -59.25 9.37
C GLU A 417 38.82 -60.10 8.22
N ASN A 418 39.48 -59.49 7.23
CA ASN A 418 40.19 -60.22 6.18
C ASN A 418 41.49 -60.90 6.66
N ILE A 419 42.03 -60.53 7.82
CA ILE A 419 43.21 -61.18 8.40
C ILE A 419 42.78 -62.41 9.21
N SER A 420 41.62 -62.39 9.88
CA SER A 420 41.18 -63.56 10.68
C SER A 420 40.66 -64.73 9.85
N SER A 421 40.26 -64.52 8.59
CA SER A 421 39.79 -65.61 7.72
C SER A 421 40.90 -66.39 7.01
N ASN A 422 42.15 -65.93 7.06
CA ASN A 422 43.30 -66.59 6.40
C ASN A 422 44.11 -67.51 7.33
N ASP A 423 43.83 -67.51 8.65
CA ASP A 423 44.59 -68.32 9.63
C ASP A 423 43.92 -69.66 10.00
N GLU A 424 42.73 -69.99 9.46
CA GLU A 424 42.02 -71.25 9.78
C GLU A 424 42.25 -72.42 8.80
N LEU A 425 43.24 -72.35 7.90
CA LEU A 425 43.51 -73.41 6.90
C LEU A 425 44.89 -74.07 7.01
N LYS A 426 45.57 -73.98 8.16
CA LYS A 426 46.76 -74.79 8.47
C LYS A 426 46.75 -75.28 9.92
N ALA A 427 46.14 -76.44 10.13
CA ALA A 427 46.53 -77.42 11.14
C ALA A 427 46.17 -78.82 10.64
#